data_AF-A0A4Q3CEZ5-F1
#
_entry.id   AF-A0A4Q3CEZ5-F1
#
_cell.length_a   1.000
_cell.length_b   1.000
_cell.length_c   1.000
_cell.angle_alpha   90.00
_cell.angle_beta   90.00
_cell.angle_gamma   90.00
#
_symmetry.space_group_name_H-M   'P 1'
#
loop_
_entity.id
_entity.type
_entity.pdbx_description
1 polymer ?
#
loop_
_entity_poly.entity_id
_entity_poly.type
_entity_poly.pdbx_seq_one_letter_code
_entity_poly.pdbx_strand_id
1 'polypeptide(L)' 'VLVAMELYPNMLLSKQNPAYHLTVYNAASSQKTLGIMLIVAAIGVPLVVGYTTFVFMTFKGKVKLDETSY' A
#
# COMPACT_ATOMS: atom_id res chain seq x y z
N VAL A 1 2.42 -10.00 9.34
CA VAL A 1 2.10 -11.10 8.38
C VAL A 1 1.23 -12.18 9.04
N LEU A 2 1.65 -12.74 10.19
CA LEU A 2 0.87 -13.80 10.89
C LEU A 2 -0.57 -13.41 11.22
N VAL A 3 -0.77 -12.24 11.86
CA VAL A 3 -2.10 -11.74 12.26
C VAL A 3 -3.07 -11.58 11.08
N ALA A 4 -2.58 -11.15 9.92
CA ALA A 4 -3.43 -10.95 8.74
C ALA A 4 -3.89 -12.28 8.12
N MET A 5 -3.05 -13.32 8.20
CA MET A 5 -3.41 -14.66 7.74
C MET A 5 -4.41 -15.35 8.68
N GLU A 6 -4.26 -15.14 9.99
CA GLU A 6 -5.17 -15.70 11.00
C GLU A 6 -6.58 -15.08 10.95
N LEU A 7 -6.67 -13.80 10.58
CA LEU A 7 -7.94 -13.09 10.51
C LEU A 7 -8.69 -13.32 9.19
N TYR A 8 -8.01 -13.67 8.10
CA TYR A 8 -8.64 -13.91 6.80
C TYR A 8 -9.76 -14.98 6.91
N PRO A 9 -10.97 -14.73 6.40
CA PRO A 9 -11.40 -13.64 5.50
C PRO A 9 -11.95 -12.39 6.21
N ASN A 10 -11.93 -12.35 7.54
CA ASN A 10 -12.40 -11.24 8.34
C ASN A 10 -11.34 -10.14 8.45
N MET A 11 -11.72 -8.89 8.22
CA MET A 11 -10.87 -7.73 8.46
C MET A 11 -11.10 -7.17 9.87
N LEU A 12 -12.35 -7.20 10.35
CA LEU A 12 -12.71 -6.75 11.70
C LEU A 12 -13.78 -7.66 12.31
N LEU A 13 -13.51 -8.14 13.53
CA LEU A 13 -14.42 -9.01 14.26
C LEU A 13 -15.41 -8.18 15.10
N SER A 14 -16.70 -8.46 14.98
CA SER A 14 -17.72 -7.91 15.86
C SER A 14 -17.75 -8.69 17.17
N LYS A 15 -17.83 -7.99 18.31
CA LYS A 15 -17.95 -8.61 19.64
C LYS A 15 -19.39 -8.98 19.99
N GLN A 16 -20.37 -8.28 19.39
CA GLN A 16 -21.78 -8.41 19.72
C GLN A 16 -22.46 -9.57 18.99
N ASN A 17 -22.13 -9.77 17.71
CA ASN A 17 -22.68 -10.88 16.93
C ASN A 17 -21.73 -11.25 15.78
N PRO A 18 -21.37 -12.54 15.62
CA PRO A 18 -20.55 -13.03 14.52
C PRO A 18 -21.12 -12.72 13.12
N ALA A 19 -22.43 -12.54 12.97
CA ALA A 19 -23.05 -12.17 11.69
C ALA A 19 -22.61 -10.78 11.17
N TYR A 20 -22.10 -9.90 12.05
CA TYR A 20 -21.62 -8.56 11.69
C TYR A 20 -20.10 -8.49 11.53
N HIS A 21 -19.43 -9.62 11.34
CA HIS A 21 -18.02 -9.61 10.96
C HIS A 21 -17.83 -8.85 9.63
N LEU A 22 -16.90 -7.90 9.61
CA LEU A 22 -16.51 -7.24 8.37
C LEU A 22 -15.52 -8.15 7.66
N THR A 23 -15.91 -8.65 6.50
CA THR A 23 -15.16 -9.57 5.66
C THR A 23 -14.72 -8.89 4.38
N VAL A 24 -13.74 -9.46 3.69
CA VAL A 24 -13.30 -8.94 2.39
C VAL A 24 -14.46 -8.86 1.38
N TYR A 25 -15.46 -9.73 1.48
CA TYR A 25 -16.57 -9.77 0.54
C TYR A 25 -17.67 -8.74 0.85
N ASN A 26 -17.95 -8.48 2.12
CA ASN A 26 -19.01 -7.52 2.49
C ASN A 26 -18.53 -6.07 2.59
N ALA A 27 -17.23 -5.87 2.85
CA ALA A 27 -16.64 -4.55 3.02
C ALA A 27 -15.95 -4.05 1.73
N ALA A 28 -15.98 -4.82 0.65
CA ALA A 28 -15.46 -4.39 -0.64
C ALA A 28 -16.39 -3.37 -1.31
N SER A 29 -15.77 -2.41 -2.00
CA SER A 29 -16.46 -1.53 -2.94
C SER A 29 -17.05 -2.31 -4.11
N SER A 30 -17.96 -1.68 -4.87
CA SER A 30 -18.52 -2.29 -6.09
C SER A 30 -17.42 -2.74 -7.07
N GLN A 31 -17.68 -3.81 -7.84
CA GLN A 31 -16.74 -4.37 -8.80
C GLN A 31 -16.21 -3.33 -9.80
N LYS A 32 -17.06 -2.40 -10.22
CA LYS A 32 -16.69 -1.31 -11.15
C LYS A 32 -15.66 -0.39 -10.51
N THR A 33 -15.92 0.09 -9.31
CA THR A 33 -14.99 0.99 -8.59
C THR A 33 -13.67 0.28 -8.29
N LEU A 34 -13.73 -0.98 -7.87
CA LEU A 34 -12.54 -1.77 -7.58
C LEU A 34 -11.68 -1.98 -8.83
N GLY A 35 -12.28 -2.26 -9.98
CA GLY A 35 -11.59 -2.38 -11.26
C GLY A 35 -10.92 -1.07 -11.70
N ILE A 36 -11.60 0.06 -11.55
CA ILE A 36 -11.02 1.38 -11.87
C ILE A 36 -9.80 1.67 -10.98
N MET A 37 -9.92 1.44 -9.67
CA MET A 37 -8.82 1.66 -8.72
C MET A 37 -7.64 0.72 -9.00
N LEU A 38 -7.90 -0.52 -9.43
CA LEU A 38 -6.85 -1.46 -9.84
C LEU A 38 -6.06 -0.95 -11.05
N ILE A 39 -6.73 -0.40 -12.07
CA ILE A 39 -6.07 0.18 -13.25
C ILE A 39 -5.19 1.37 -12.83
N VAL A 40 -5.72 2.26 -11.99
CA VAL A 40 -4.98 3.42 -11.48
C VAL A 40 -3.75 2.97 -10.69
N ALA A 41 -3.89 1.99 -9.79
CA ALA A 41 -2.78 1.45 -9.02
C ALA A 41 -1.74 0.74 -9.92
N ALA A 42 -2.20 -0.02 -10.92
CA ALA A 42 -1.32 -0.75 -11.84
C ALA A 42 -0.44 0.17 -12.68
N ILE A 43 -0.87 1.41 -12.96
CA ILE A 43 -0.08 2.40 -13.69
C ILE A 43 0.70 3.31 -12.71
N GLY A 44 0.04 3.78 -11.65
CA GLY A 44 0.61 4.72 -10.69
C GLY A 44 1.75 4.13 -9.88
N VAL A 45 1.63 2.87 -9.42
CA VAL A 45 2.66 2.23 -8.59
C VAL A 45 3.97 2.06 -9.37
N PRO A 46 4.00 1.49 -10.59
CA PRO A 46 5.25 1.40 -11.36
C PRO A 46 5.88 2.76 -11.67
N LEU A 47 5.08 3.80 -11.94
CA LEU A 47 5.58 5.14 -12.20
C LEU A 47 6.29 5.71 -10.96
N VAL A 48 5.65 5.61 -9.79
CA VAL A 48 6.25 6.05 -8.52
C VAL A 48 7.53 5.28 -8.23
N VAL A 49 7.51 3.94 -8.37
CA VAL A 49 8.71 3.11 -8.17
C VAL A 49 9.82 3.51 -9.13
N GLY A 50 9.52 3.78 -10.40
CA GLY A 50 10.49 4.23 -11.39
C GLY A 50 11.14 5.56 -11.01
N TYR A 51 10.33 6.56 -10.66
CA TYR A 51 10.82 7.86 -10.21
C TYR A 51 11.65 7.74 -8.92
N THR A 52 11.14 7.04 -7.92
CA THR A 52 11.84 6.83 -6.64
C THR A 52 13.18 6.12 -6.88
N THR A 53 13.22 5.08 -7.71
CA THR A 53 14.46 4.38 -8.06
C THR A 53 15.46 5.31 -8.75
N PHE A 54 15.01 6.11 -9.71
CA PHE A 54 15.86 7.09 -10.40
C PHE A 54 16.47 8.10 -9.42
N VAL A 55 15.66 8.68 -8.52
CA VAL A 55 16.14 9.63 -7.51
C VAL A 55 17.17 8.98 -6.59
N PHE A 56 16.88 7.78 -6.08
CA PHE A 56 17.83 7.05 -5.24
C PHE A 56 19.13 6.70 -5.96
N MET A 57 19.10 6.46 -7.27
CA MET A 57 20.30 6.23 -8.07
C MET A 57 21.09 7.53 -8.32
N THR A 58 20.41 8.62 -8.68
CA THR A 58 21.04 9.92 -8.97
C THR A 58 21.72 10.50 -7.74
N PHE A 59 21.08 10.43 -6.57
CA PHE A 59 21.66 10.90 -5.31
C PHE A 59 22.43 9.82 -4.56
N LYS A 60 22.76 8.70 -5.22
CA LYS A 60 23.58 7.64 -4.63
C LYS A 60 25.03 8.09 -4.56
N GLY A 61 25.44 8.66 -3.43
CA GLY A 61 26.82 9.07 -3.20
C GLY A 61 27.04 9.47 -1.74
N LYS A 62 28.29 9.38 -1.28
CA LYS A 62 28.66 9.91 0.04
C LYS A 62 28.71 11.43 -0.05
N VAL A 63 28.00 12.11 0.85
CA VAL A 63 28.11 13.56 1.00
C VAL A 63 29.52 13.86 1.49
N LYS A 64 30.27 14.66 0.72
CA LYS A 64 31.56 15.21 1.15
C LYS A 64 31.28 16.59 1.75
N LEU A 65 31.70 16.78 3.00
CA LEU A 65 31.67 18.08 3.63
C LEU A 65 32.76 18.94 2.99
N ASP A 66 32.37 20.12 2.51
CA ASP A 66 33.28 21.16 2.02
C ASP A 66 33.34 22.30 3.04
N GLU A 67 34.26 23.25 2.88
CA GLU A 67 34.44 24.39 3.80
C GLU A 67 33.18 25.26 3.98
N THR A 68 32.19 25.09 3.10
CA THR A 68 30.88 25.75 3.12
C THR A 68 29.75 24.91 3.73
N SER A 69 30.02 23.67 4.17
CA SER A 69 29.06 22.89 4.97
C SER A 69 28.97 23.46 6.38
N TYR A 70 27.77 23.91 6.77
CA TYR A 70 27.46 24.42 8.11
C TYR A 70 27.57 23.34 9.19
#